data_AF-A0A4Z0GSJ3-F1
#
_entry.id   AF-A0A4Z0GSJ3-F1
#
_cell.length_a   1.000
_cell.length_b   1.000
_cell.length_c   1.000
_cell.angle_alpha   90.00
_cell.angle_beta   90.00
_cell.angle_gamma   90.00
#
_symmetry.space_group_name_H-M   'P 1'
#
loop_
_entity.id
_entity.type
_entity.pdbx_description
1 polymer ?
#
loop_
_entity_poly.entity_id
_entity_poly.type
_entity_poly.pdbx_seq_one_letter_code
_entity_poly.pdbx_strand_id
1 'polypeptide(L)'
;MNNQKGYSLISMMLALSIFTIALLLAASLFHIVAGRFKDDFSQDREINLFFAQTATELHLADGMNSSPDHKKLMLERTGGIVTFERSNPQRIIRTVGGQGYEIVLQHVKDIWFEKKGRFVSIQITDSNGREHFWADMLYKYKEGADESQP
;
A
#
# COMPACT_ATOMS: atom_id res chain seq x y z
N MET A 1 -37.47 -45.99 44.70
CA MET A 1 -36.96 -44.60 44.83
C MET A 1 -35.92 -44.40 43.74
N ASN A 2 -36.32 -43.86 42.59
CA ASN A 2 -35.55 -43.96 41.34
C ASN A 2 -34.51 -42.84 41.20
N ASN A 3 -33.28 -43.28 40.93
CA ASN A 3 -32.05 -42.50 40.85
C ASN A 3 -31.96 -41.71 39.52
N GLN A 4 -32.75 -40.64 39.35
CA GLN A 4 -32.79 -39.85 38.10
C GLN A 4 -31.81 -38.66 38.05
N LYS A 5 -31.00 -38.43 39.09
CA LYS A 5 -30.10 -37.27 39.16
C LYS A 5 -28.85 -37.38 38.26
N GLY A 6 -28.38 -38.60 37.96
CA GLY A 6 -27.21 -38.83 37.11
C GLY A 6 -27.44 -38.52 35.62
N TYR A 7 -28.66 -38.74 35.13
CA TYR A 7 -29.04 -38.46 33.73
C TYR A 7 -29.04 -36.96 33.41
N SER A 8 -29.31 -36.09 34.39
CA SER A 8 -29.28 -34.63 34.22
C SER A 8 -27.86 -34.05 34.20
N LEU A 9 -26.92 -34.66 34.91
CA LEU A 9 -25.54 -34.15 34.97
C LEU A 9 -24.76 -34.54 33.72
N ILE A 10 -24.90 -35.79 33.28
CA ILE A 10 -24.24 -36.29 32.06
C ILE A 10 -24.74 -35.51 30.83
N SER A 11 -26.04 -35.24 30.73
CA SER A 11 -26.59 -34.43 29.64
C SER A 11 -26.06 -32.99 29.67
N MET A 12 -25.90 -32.39 30.85
CA MET A 12 -25.28 -31.06 31.00
C MET A 12 -23.82 -31.05 30.57
N MET A 13 -23.03 -32.07 30.95
CA MET A 13 -21.61 -32.17 30.55
C MET A 13 -21.46 -32.42 29.04
N LEU A 14 -22.37 -33.20 28.46
CA LEU A 14 -22.43 -33.42 27.01
C LEU A 14 -22.78 -32.11 26.28
N ALA A 15 -23.80 -31.38 26.74
CA ALA A 15 -24.19 -30.10 26.17
C ALA A 15 -23.07 -29.06 26.27
N LEU A 16 -22.39 -28.99 27.43
CA LEU A 16 -21.24 -28.11 27.61
C LEU A 16 -20.07 -28.49 26.69
N SER A 17 -19.80 -29.79 26.52
CA SER A 17 -18.76 -30.27 25.60
C SER A 17 -19.07 -29.92 24.15
N ILE A 18 -20.32 -30.10 23.72
CA ILE A 18 -20.75 -29.71 22.36
C ILE A 18 -20.62 -28.19 22.18
N PHE A 19 -21.03 -27.42 23.18
CA PHE A 19 -20.96 -25.96 23.16
C PHE A 19 -19.52 -25.44 23.11
N THR A 20 -18.60 -26.02 23.89
CA THR A 20 -17.19 -25.63 23.86
C THR A 20 -16.53 -26.00 22.53
N ILE A 21 -16.84 -27.17 21.97
CA ILE A 21 -16.39 -27.54 20.62
C ILE A 21 -16.92 -26.54 19.59
N ALA A 22 -18.20 -26.17 19.66
CA ALA A 22 -18.78 -25.18 18.76
C ALA A 22 -18.10 -23.81 18.88
N LEU A 23 -17.78 -23.35 20.10
CA LEU A 23 -17.05 -22.10 20.33
C LEU A 23 -15.62 -22.14 19.77
N LEU A 24 -14.90 -23.26 19.94
CA LEU A 24 -13.55 -23.41 19.40
C LEU A 24 -13.55 -23.38 17.87
N LEU A 25 -14.53 -24.02 17.23
CA LEU A 25 -14.72 -23.96 15.79
C LEU A 25 -15.06 -22.53 15.32
N ALA A 26 -15.96 -21.84 16.02
CA ALA A 26 -16.31 -20.46 15.71
C ALA A 26 -15.10 -19.51 15.84
N ALA A 27 -14.29 -19.65 16.89
CA ALA A 27 -13.08 -18.85 17.10
C ALA A 27 -12.03 -19.10 16.00
N SER A 28 -11.86 -20.35 15.57
CA SER A 28 -10.98 -20.72 14.46
C SER A 28 -11.41 -20.06 13.15
N LEU A 29 -12.71 -20.12 12.83
CA LEU A 29 -13.27 -19.45 11.65
C LEU A 29 -13.06 -17.93 11.72
N PHE A 30 -13.26 -17.33 12.90
CA PHE A 30 -13.06 -15.90 13.08
C PHE A 30 -11.60 -15.48 12.84
N HIS A 31 -10.63 -16.25 13.31
CA HIS A 31 -9.21 -15.97 13.08
C HIS A 31 -8.83 -16.02 11.59
N ILE A 32 -9.39 -16.98 10.83
CA ILE A 32 -9.16 -17.09 9.39
C ILE A 32 -9.73 -15.88 8.65
N VAL A 33 -10.95 -15.45 9.01
CA VAL A 33 -11.60 -14.31 8.37
C VAL A 33 -10.89 -13.01 8.72
N ALA A 34 -10.57 -12.79 10.00
CA ALA A 34 -9.91 -11.57 10.47
C ALA A 34 -8.50 -11.39 9.89
N GLY A 35 -7.76 -12.48 9.67
CA GLY A 35 -6.43 -12.43 9.05
C GLY A 35 -6.44 -11.80 7.66
N ARG A 36 -7.44 -12.13 6.82
CA ARG A 36 -7.55 -11.58 5.46
C ARG A 36 -7.82 -10.08 5.43
N PHE A 37 -8.67 -9.58 6.34
CA PHE A 37 -9.00 -8.15 6.38
C PHE A 37 -7.85 -7.27 6.88
N LYS A 38 -6.95 -7.83 7.69
CA LYS A 38 -5.82 -7.09 8.26
C LYS A 38 -4.77 -6.73 7.21
N ASP A 39 -4.51 -7.63 6.26
CA ASP A 39 -3.51 -7.40 5.21
C ASP A 39 -3.93 -6.27 4.27
N ASP A 40 -5.18 -6.27 3.78
CA ASP A 40 -5.71 -5.22 2.90
C ASP A 40 -5.68 -3.83 3.57
N PHE A 41 -6.10 -3.73 4.83
CA PHE A 41 -6.13 -2.44 5.54
C PHE A 41 -4.71 -1.88 5.77
N SER A 42 -3.73 -2.76 5.98
CA SER A 42 -2.34 -2.36 6.15
C SER A 42 -1.74 -1.83 4.84
N GLN A 43 -2.03 -2.48 3.71
CA GLN A 43 -1.56 -2.09 2.39
C GLN A 43 -2.14 -0.75 1.95
N ASP A 44 -3.45 -0.55 2.13
CA ASP A 44 -4.11 0.71 1.76
C ASP A 44 -3.54 1.89 2.56
N ARG A 45 -3.19 1.66 3.83
CA ARG A 45 -2.54 2.67 4.67
C ARG A 45 -1.12 2.99 4.20
N GLU A 46 -0.35 1.98 3.80
CA GLU A 46 1.01 2.16 3.27
C GLU A 46 0.98 2.97 1.96
N ILE A 47 0.05 2.65 1.05
CA ILE A 47 -0.17 3.39 -0.20
C ILE A 47 -0.54 4.86 0.07
N ASN A 48 -1.45 5.11 1.01
CA ASN A 48 -1.83 6.47 1.37
C ASN A 48 -0.67 7.27 1.98
N LEU A 49 0.16 6.63 2.82
CA LEU A 49 1.36 7.25 3.36
C LEU A 49 2.37 7.59 2.25
N PHE A 50 2.57 6.67 1.31
CA PHE A 50 3.41 6.89 0.14
C PHE A 50 2.93 8.10 -0.68
N PHE A 51 1.61 8.23 -0.94
CA PHE A 51 1.07 9.40 -1.63
C PHE A 51 1.33 10.69 -0.86
N ALA A 52 1.07 10.73 0.45
CA ALA A 52 1.27 11.93 1.25
C ALA A 52 2.74 12.37 1.31
N GLN A 53 3.66 11.42 1.45
CA GLN A 53 5.10 11.68 1.44
C GLN A 53 5.55 12.17 0.06
N THR A 54 5.15 11.47 -1.01
CA THR A 54 5.49 11.84 -2.39
C THR A 54 4.91 13.21 -2.77
N ALA A 55 3.71 13.55 -2.32
CA ALA A 55 3.10 14.86 -2.52
C ALA A 55 3.90 15.98 -1.86
N THR A 56 4.30 15.78 -0.60
CA THR A 56 5.15 16.73 0.14
C THR A 56 6.47 16.96 -0.61
N GLU A 57 7.03 15.87 -1.09
CA GLU A 57 8.25 15.85 -1.88
C GLU A 57 8.10 16.55 -3.24
N LEU A 58 6.99 16.32 -3.93
CA LEU A 58 6.67 17.01 -5.16
C LEU A 58 6.58 18.51 -4.90
N HIS A 59 5.87 18.97 -3.86
CA HIS A 59 5.76 20.40 -3.54
C HIS A 59 7.08 21.11 -3.19
N LEU A 60 8.07 20.35 -2.70
CA LEU A 60 9.41 20.87 -2.41
C LEU A 60 10.35 20.84 -3.62
N ALA A 61 9.97 20.19 -4.72
CA ALA A 61 10.84 20.03 -5.88
C ALA A 61 10.86 21.28 -6.77
N ASP A 62 12.02 21.55 -7.37
CA ASP A 62 12.28 22.64 -8.32
C ASP A 62 11.99 22.23 -9.77
N GLY A 63 12.17 20.93 -10.08
CA GLY A 63 11.78 20.29 -11.33
C GLY A 63 11.21 18.87 -11.12
N MET A 64 10.46 18.37 -12.09
CA MET A 64 9.92 17.00 -12.08
C MET A 64 9.91 16.44 -13.48
N ASN A 65 10.38 15.20 -13.65
CA ASN A 65 10.41 14.46 -14.91
C ASN A 65 10.03 13.00 -14.66
N SER A 66 9.39 12.36 -15.63
CA SER A 66 9.14 10.91 -15.65
C SER A 66 9.97 10.24 -16.74
N SER A 67 10.33 8.98 -16.56
CA SER A 67 10.95 8.20 -17.63
C SER A 67 9.97 7.98 -18.80
N PRO A 68 10.47 7.69 -20.02
CA PRO A 68 9.61 7.44 -21.19
C PRO A 68 8.66 6.24 -21.03
N ASP A 69 9.03 5.27 -20.19
CA ASP A 69 8.18 4.12 -19.85
C ASP A 69 7.24 4.39 -18.67
N HIS A 70 7.27 5.61 -18.12
CA HIS A 70 6.47 6.06 -16.97
C HIS A 70 6.65 5.23 -15.68
N LYS A 71 7.73 4.43 -15.57
CA LYS A 71 8.00 3.61 -14.38
C LYS A 71 8.89 4.28 -13.34
N LYS A 72 9.46 5.43 -13.69
CA LYS A 72 10.40 6.17 -12.86
C LYS A 72 10.00 7.63 -12.77
N LEU A 73 10.00 8.16 -11.55
CA LEU A 73 9.78 9.57 -11.25
C LEU A 73 11.07 10.19 -10.73
N MET A 74 11.48 11.30 -11.32
CA MET A 74 12.65 12.07 -10.92
C MET A 74 12.20 13.47 -10.49
N LEU A 75 12.53 13.85 -9.27
CA LEU A 75 12.26 15.15 -8.70
C LEU A 75 13.60 15.87 -8.48
N GLU A 76 13.78 17.00 -9.15
CA GLU A 76 14.94 17.85 -9.00
C GLU A 76 14.74 18.76 -7.78
N ARG A 77 15.68 18.73 -6.83
CA ARG A 77 15.67 19.64 -5.68
C ARG A 77 17.03 20.24 -5.44
N THR A 78 17.05 21.36 -4.74
CA THR A 78 18.26 21.93 -4.15
C THR A 78 18.92 20.89 -3.22
N GLY A 79 19.99 20.24 -3.69
CA GLY A 79 20.71 19.17 -2.96
C GLY A 79 20.78 17.82 -3.67
N GLY A 80 20.11 17.65 -4.82
CA GLY A 80 20.21 16.44 -5.66
C GLY A 80 18.90 16.03 -6.32
N ILE A 81 18.95 14.95 -7.09
CA ILE A 81 17.77 14.37 -7.74
C ILE A 81 17.21 13.27 -6.83
N VAL A 82 15.96 13.41 -6.42
CA VAL A 82 15.21 12.34 -5.75
C VAL A 82 14.55 11.49 -6.82
N THR A 83 14.74 10.19 -6.74
CA THR A 83 14.24 9.24 -7.72
C THR A 83 13.35 8.22 -7.04
N PHE A 84 12.16 8.00 -7.60
CA PHE A 84 11.29 6.88 -7.25
C PHE A 84 11.25 5.91 -8.43
N GLU A 85 11.55 4.64 -8.15
CA GLU A 85 11.49 3.61 -9.17
C GLU A 85 11.12 2.26 -8.56
N ARG A 86 10.61 1.39 -9.41
CA ARG A 86 10.35 0.01 -9.02
C ARG A 86 11.67 -0.76 -8.89
N SER A 87 11.82 -1.46 -7.78
CA SER A 87 12.90 -2.42 -7.52
C SER A 87 12.34 -3.82 -7.31
N ASN A 88 13.16 -4.82 -7.63
CA ASN A 88 12.78 -6.22 -7.50
C ASN A 88 13.06 -6.78 -6.10
N PRO A 89 12.20 -7.69 -5.59
CA PRO A 89 10.85 -7.98 -6.05
C PRO A 89 9.80 -7.00 -5.48
N GLN A 90 8.89 -6.51 -6.34
CA GLN A 90 7.62 -5.83 -6.01
C GLN A 90 7.69 -4.67 -4.98
N ARG A 91 8.73 -3.85 -5.06
CA ARG A 91 8.93 -2.70 -4.16
C ARG A 91 9.13 -1.42 -4.94
N ILE A 92 8.75 -0.30 -4.35
CA ILE A 92 9.16 1.02 -4.82
C ILE A 92 10.27 1.50 -3.91
N ILE A 93 11.36 1.91 -4.51
CA ILE A 93 12.49 2.49 -3.81
C ILE A 93 12.60 3.97 -4.11
N ARG A 94 13.09 4.69 -3.13
CA ARG A 94 13.47 6.09 -3.22
C ARG A 94 14.98 6.22 -3.08
N THR A 95 15.63 6.95 -3.97
CA THR A 95 17.07 7.27 -3.88
C THR A 95 17.27 8.78 -3.96
N VAL A 96 18.32 9.31 -3.31
CA VAL A 96 18.68 10.73 -3.37
C VAL A 96 20.08 10.83 -3.95
N GLY A 97 20.22 11.50 -5.09
CA GLY A 97 21.51 11.63 -5.79
C GLY A 97 22.11 10.29 -6.22
N GLY A 98 21.30 9.24 -6.38
CA GLY A 98 21.75 7.89 -6.73
C GLY A 98 22.51 7.16 -5.61
N GLN A 99 22.55 7.70 -4.39
CA GLN A 99 23.21 7.08 -3.25
C GLN A 99 22.20 6.55 -2.24
N GLY A 100 22.45 5.33 -1.76
CA GLY A 100 21.52 4.62 -0.87
C GLY A 100 20.18 4.32 -1.53
N TYR A 101 19.33 3.59 -0.82
CA TYR A 101 17.92 3.45 -1.18
C TYR A 101 17.08 3.27 0.08
N GLU A 102 15.86 3.79 0.03
CA GLU A 102 14.82 3.58 1.02
C GLU A 102 13.66 2.84 0.36
N ILE A 103 13.12 1.80 1.02
CA ILE A 103 11.91 1.13 0.54
C ILE A 103 10.72 1.97 1.04
N VAL A 104 10.00 2.58 0.11
CA VAL A 104 8.88 3.48 0.42
C VAL A 104 7.52 2.84 0.25
N LEU A 105 7.45 1.75 -0.51
CA LEU A 105 6.22 0.98 -0.70
C LEU A 105 6.52 -0.47 -1.07
N GLN A 106 5.78 -1.41 -0.47
CA GLN A 106 5.88 -2.84 -0.72
C GLN A 106 4.60 -3.42 -1.36
N HIS A 107 4.69 -4.67 -1.81
CA HIS A 107 3.59 -5.40 -2.46
C HIS A 107 2.97 -4.65 -3.65
N VAL A 108 3.85 -4.09 -4.49
CA VAL A 108 3.45 -3.35 -5.69
C VAL A 108 3.65 -4.23 -6.92
N LYS A 109 2.54 -4.54 -7.57
CA LYS A 109 2.53 -5.23 -8.86
C LYS A 109 2.96 -4.31 -9.98
N ASP A 110 2.53 -3.05 -9.97
CA ASP A 110 2.95 -2.06 -10.95
C ASP A 110 2.79 -0.61 -10.47
N ILE A 111 3.53 0.31 -11.10
CA ILE A 111 3.42 1.74 -10.85
C ILE A 111 3.51 2.51 -12.17
N TRP A 112 2.84 3.66 -12.24
CA TRP A 112 2.87 4.55 -13.38
C TRP A 112 2.88 6.00 -12.93
N PHE A 113 3.83 6.76 -13.46
CA PHE A 113 4.03 8.18 -13.19
C PHE A 113 3.82 8.97 -14.47
N GLU A 114 2.87 9.90 -14.44
CA GLU A 114 2.59 10.75 -15.58
C GLU A 114 2.68 12.22 -15.19
N LYS A 115 3.37 12.99 -16.04
CA LYS A 115 3.43 14.45 -16.00
C LYS A 115 2.78 15.00 -17.26
N LYS A 116 1.74 15.81 -17.10
CA LYS A 116 1.07 16.53 -18.20
C LYS A 116 1.01 18.01 -17.86
N GLY A 117 1.99 18.77 -18.32
CA GLY A 117 2.13 20.20 -18.00
C GLY A 117 2.26 20.40 -16.48
N ARG A 118 1.22 20.97 -15.86
CA ARG A 118 1.13 21.22 -14.41
C ARG A 118 0.49 20.08 -13.61
N PHE A 119 -0.01 19.05 -14.30
CA PHE A 119 -0.62 17.90 -13.68
C PHE A 119 0.41 16.79 -13.48
N VAL A 120 0.40 16.21 -12.29
CA VAL A 120 1.14 15.00 -11.97
C VAL A 120 0.14 13.96 -11.49
N SER A 121 0.26 12.74 -11.99
CA SER A 121 -0.51 11.61 -11.50
C SER A 121 0.34 10.40 -11.25
N ILE A 122 -0.03 9.66 -10.21
CA ILE A 122 0.59 8.41 -9.79
C ILE A 122 -0.52 7.35 -9.75
N GLN A 123 -0.30 6.27 -10.48
CA GLN A 123 -1.14 5.08 -10.47
C GLN A 123 -0.35 3.92 -9.91
N ILE A 124 -0.95 3.18 -8.98
CA ILE A 124 -0.35 2.02 -8.33
C ILE A 124 -1.29 0.85 -8.47
N THR A 125 -0.76 -0.28 -8.93
CA THR A 125 -1.45 -1.57 -8.89
C THR A 125 -0.80 -2.41 -7.81
N ASP A 126 -1.57 -2.77 -6.78
CA ASP A 126 -1.06 -3.63 -5.71
C ASP A 126 -0.94 -5.11 -6.13
N SER A 127 -0.34 -5.94 -5.29
CA SER A 127 -0.20 -7.38 -5.54
C SER A 127 -1.54 -8.13 -5.64
N ASN A 128 -2.62 -7.57 -5.09
CA ASN A 128 -3.98 -8.09 -5.19
C ASN A 128 -4.71 -7.62 -6.46
N GLY A 129 -4.09 -6.77 -7.28
CA GLY A 129 -4.65 -6.21 -8.50
C GLY A 129 -5.58 -5.01 -8.30
N ARG A 130 -5.63 -4.43 -7.09
CA ARG A 130 -6.37 -3.21 -6.80
C ARG A 130 -5.60 -2.01 -7.33
N GLU A 131 -6.31 -1.08 -7.93
CA GLU A 131 -5.74 0.13 -8.50
C GLU A 131 -5.98 1.33 -7.57
N HIS A 132 -4.92 2.09 -7.34
CA HIS A 132 -4.94 3.30 -6.54
C HIS A 132 -4.43 4.46 -7.38
N PHE A 133 -5.18 5.56 -7.39
CA PHE A 133 -4.88 6.75 -8.17
C PHE A 133 -4.72 7.95 -7.26
N TRP A 134 -3.66 8.71 -7.49
CA TRP A 134 -3.45 10.01 -6.89
C TRP A 134 -3.02 11.01 -7.97
N ALA A 135 -3.54 12.23 -7.91
CA ALA A 135 -3.15 13.29 -8.81
C ALA A 135 -3.08 14.63 -8.07
N ASP A 136 -2.17 15.48 -8.52
CA ASP A 136 -1.96 16.81 -8.00
C ASP A 136 -1.74 17.81 -9.16
N MET A 137 -2.25 19.02 -8.96
CA MET A 137 -2.19 20.14 -9.90
C MET A 137 -1.28 21.26 -9.37
N LEU A 138 -0.82 21.18 -8.12
CA LEU A 138 -0.17 22.25 -7.37
C LEU A 138 1.36 22.20 -7.40
N TYR A 139 1.95 21.44 -8.32
CA TYR A 139 3.40 21.43 -8.47
C TYR A 139 3.91 22.80 -8.99
N LYS A 140 5.05 23.27 -8.44
CA LYS A 140 5.74 24.50 -8.86
C LYS A 140 6.26 24.31 -10.29
N TYR A 141 5.44 24.68 -11.27
CA TYR A 141 5.83 24.68 -12.66
C TYR A 141 6.82 25.83 -12.92
N LYS A 142 8.08 25.51 -13.24
CA LYS A 142 8.99 26.42 -13.93
C LYS A 142 8.81 26.20 -15.43
N GLU A 143 8.19 27.19 -16.06
CA GLU A 143 8.02 27.30 -17.51
C GLU A 143 9.42 27.46 -18.15
N GLY A 144 9.86 26.49 -18.96
CA GLY A 144 11.14 26.60 -19.67
C GLY A 144 11.92 25.31 -19.99
N ALA A 145 11.43 24.10 -19.67
CA ALA A 145 12.17 22.85 -19.89
C ALA A 145 11.71 22.00 -21.09
N ASP A 146 10.75 22.48 -21.90
CA ASP A 146 10.17 21.70 -23.02
C ASP A 146 10.33 22.40 -24.39
N GLU A 147 11.09 23.49 -24.47
CA GLU A 147 11.51 24.09 -25.76
C GLU A 147 12.94 23.67 -26.11
N SER A 148 13.15 22.36 -26.27
CA SER A 148 14.29 21.88 -27.07
C SER A 148 14.15 20.39 -27.33
N GLN A 149 13.39 20.03 -28.35
CA GLN A 149 13.74 18.90 -29.20
C GLN A 149 13.74 19.34 -30.67
N PRO A 150 14.74 18.89 -31.46
CA PRO A 150 15.01 19.36 -32.82
C PRO A 150 13.99 18.89 -33.87
#